data_AF-A0AAU8FIL2-F1
#
_entry.id   AF-A0AAU8FIL2-F1
#
_cell.length_a   1.000
_cell.length_b   1.000
_cell.length_c   1.000
_cell.angle_alpha   90.00
_cell.angle_beta   90.00
_cell.angle_gamma   90.00
#
_symmetry.space_group_name_H-M   'P 1'
#
loop_
_entity.id
_entity.type
_entity.pdbx_description
1 polymer ?
#
loop_
_entity_poly.entity_id
_entity_poly.type
_entity_poly.pdbx_seq_one_letter_code
_entity_poly.pdbx_strand_id
1 'polypeptide(L)'
;MNRILPYTSALLLFFGVTACSVDNYPAPDSQLYGTFLDIETNEPVEQDIIRGSTIEYIEHGYASQTKQTMIVKNDGTYRNNLIFANTYTIAPVRGNFVPMAPPGGDH
;
A
#
# COMPACT_ATOMS: atom_id res chain seq x y z
N MET A 1 -26.11 33.19 -39.85
CA MET A 1 -25.22 32.72 -38.76
C MET A 1 -25.64 31.29 -38.44
N ASN A 2 -24.74 30.30 -38.47
CA ASN A 2 -24.92 28.88 -38.04
C ASN A 2 -23.90 27.92 -38.70
N ARG A 3 -23.03 28.41 -39.60
CA ARG A 3 -22.00 27.58 -40.27
C ARG A 3 -20.86 27.10 -39.34
N ILE A 4 -20.82 27.57 -38.10
CA ILE A 4 -19.77 27.24 -37.10
C ILE A 4 -20.12 26.06 -36.19
N LEU A 5 -21.41 25.70 -36.09
CA LEU A 5 -21.90 24.58 -35.28
C LEU A 5 -21.36 23.18 -35.69
N PRO A 6 -21.11 22.86 -36.98
CA PRO A 6 -20.51 21.57 -37.32
C PRO A 6 -19.03 21.50 -36.92
N TYR A 7 -18.30 22.62 -36.91
CA TYR A 7 -16.88 22.64 -36.56
C TYR A 7 -16.65 22.48 -35.05
N THR A 8 -17.53 23.02 -34.21
CA THR A 8 -17.47 22.80 -32.76
C THR A 8 -17.75 21.34 -32.39
N SER A 9 -18.69 20.68 -33.09
CA SER A 9 -18.98 19.25 -32.91
C SER A 9 -17.83 18.35 -33.39
N ALA A 10 -17.22 18.68 -34.53
CA ALA A 10 -16.07 17.94 -35.06
C ALA A 10 -14.83 18.06 -34.15
N LEU A 11 -14.61 19.24 -33.55
CA LEU A 11 -13.52 19.48 -32.61
C LEU A 11 -13.68 18.66 -31.31
N LEU A 12 -14.91 18.60 -30.77
CA LEU A 12 -15.25 17.79 -29.59
C LEU A 12 -15.03 16.28 -29.81
N LEU A 13 -15.38 15.78 -31.00
CA LEU A 13 -15.11 14.39 -31.40
C LEU A 13 -13.62 14.09 -31.52
N PHE A 14 -12.81 15.04 -32.00
CA PHE A 14 -11.37 14.89 -32.13
C PHE A 14 -10.64 14.87 -30.78
N PHE A 15 -11.11 15.65 -29.79
CA PHE A 15 -10.59 15.58 -28.41
C PHE A 15 -11.09 14.35 -27.63
N GLY A 16 -12.26 13.79 -27.98
CA GLY A 16 -12.79 12.59 -27.33
C GLY A 16 -11.99 11.32 -27.64
N VAL A 17 -11.41 11.20 -28.85
CA VAL A 17 -10.63 10.01 -29.25
C VAL A 17 -9.20 9.98 -28.69
N THR A 18 -8.67 11.10 -28.20
CA THR A 18 -7.32 11.17 -27.59
C THR A 18 -7.35 11.07 -26.06
N ALA A 19 -8.53 11.10 -25.43
CA ALA A 19 -8.68 11.10 -23.97
C ALA A 19 -8.63 9.71 -23.32
N CYS A 20 -8.62 8.63 -24.10
CA CYS A 20 -8.43 7.27 -23.58
C CYS A 20 -6.96 6.86 -23.67
N SER A 21 -6.12 7.38 -22.77
CA SER A 21 -4.89 6.67 -22.43
C SER A 21 -5.29 5.40 -21.67
N VAL A 22 -4.85 4.23 -22.13
CA VAL A 22 -4.95 3.01 -21.33
C VAL A 22 -4.16 3.25 -20.03
N ASP A 23 -4.79 2.99 -18.89
CA ASP A 23 -4.09 2.95 -17.60
C ASP A 23 -3.14 1.75 -17.65
N ASN A 24 -1.88 2.01 -17.98
CA ASN A 24 -0.88 0.99 -18.27
C ASN A 24 -0.15 0.48 -17.02
N TYR A 25 -0.62 0.80 -15.81
CA TYR A 25 0.01 0.27 -14.61
C TYR A 25 -0.40 -1.19 -14.39
N PRO A 26 0.55 -2.12 -14.19
CA PRO A 26 0.20 -3.48 -13.80
C PRO A 26 -0.62 -3.46 -12.51
N ALA A 27 -1.53 -4.41 -12.35
CA ALA A 27 -2.17 -4.63 -11.06
C ALA A 27 -1.11 -5.12 -10.04
N PRO A 28 -1.33 -4.93 -8.72
CA PRO A 28 -0.53 -5.57 -7.70
C PRO A 28 -0.47 -7.09 -7.95
N ASP A 29 0.73 -7.66 -7.91
CA ASP A 29 1.02 -9.04 -8.30
C ASP A 29 1.58 -9.89 -7.16
N SER A 30 1.68 -9.31 -5.96
CA SER A 30 2.32 -9.90 -4.79
C SER A 30 1.45 -9.81 -3.54
N GLN A 31 1.83 -10.58 -2.52
CA GLN A 31 1.15 -10.63 -1.24
C GLN A 31 2.17 -10.56 -0.09
N LEU A 32 1.78 -9.91 1.00
CA LEU A 32 2.55 -9.82 2.24
C LEU A 32 1.69 -10.34 3.40
N TYR A 33 2.17 -11.35 4.11
CA TYR A 33 1.45 -11.95 5.23
C TYR A 33 2.42 -12.52 6.27
N GLY A 34 1.92 -12.68 7.49
CA GLY A 34 2.68 -13.26 8.58
C GLY A 34 1.93 -13.22 9.90
N THR A 35 2.64 -13.55 10.97
CA THR A 35 2.12 -13.59 12.34
C THR A 35 3.16 -12.99 13.28
N PHE A 36 2.73 -12.16 14.23
CA PHE A 36 3.58 -11.75 15.35
C PHE A 36 3.67 -12.90 16.34
N LEU A 37 4.90 -13.38 16.59
CA LEU A 37 5.15 -14.48 17.52
C LEU A 37 5.92 -13.96 18.73
N ASP A 38 5.54 -14.45 19.90
CA ASP A 38 6.32 -14.26 21.12
C ASP A 38 7.64 -15.04 21.02
N ILE A 39 8.76 -14.41 21.39
CA ILE A 39 10.09 -14.99 21.25
C ILE A 39 10.35 -16.16 22.21
N GLU A 40 9.68 -16.19 23.36
CA GLU A 40 9.85 -17.23 24.38
C GLU A 40 8.94 -18.43 24.10
N THR A 41 7.68 -18.18 23.74
CA THR A 41 6.67 -19.25 23.58
C THR A 41 6.48 -19.69 22.13
N ASN A 42 6.87 -18.86 21.16
CA ASN A 42 6.58 -19.03 19.74
C ASN A 42 5.06 -19.11 19.44
N GLU A 43 4.23 -18.56 20.33
CA GLU A 43 2.78 -18.44 20.15
C GLU A 43 2.40 -17.07 19.57
N PRO A 44 1.23 -16.95 18.92
CA PRO A 44 0.77 -15.67 18.39
C PRO A 44 0.56 -14.60 19.48
N VAL A 45 1.04 -13.39 19.22
CA VAL A 45 0.81 -12.23 20.10
C VAL A 45 -0.57 -11.64 19.81
N GLU A 46 -1.52 -11.93 20.70
CA GLU A 46 -2.86 -11.38 20.62
C GLU A 46 -2.90 -9.86 20.90
N GLN A 47 -3.88 -9.19 20.31
CA GLN A 47 -4.02 -7.74 20.39
C GLN A 47 -5.44 -7.24 20.10
N ASP A 48 -5.68 -5.95 20.37
CA ASP A 48 -6.90 -5.26 19.97
C ASP A 48 -6.88 -4.90 18.48
N ILE A 49 -8.01 -4.94 17.77
CA ILE A 49 -8.04 -4.65 16.33
C ILE A 49 -8.21 -3.16 16.00
N ILE A 50 -8.78 -2.37 16.93
CA ILE A 50 -9.08 -0.95 16.75
C ILE A 50 -7.90 -0.09 17.21
N ARG A 51 -7.19 -0.49 18.28
CA ARG A 51 -6.08 0.25 18.88
C ARG A 51 -4.83 -0.60 19.14
N GLY A 52 -4.71 -1.75 18.49
CA GLY A 52 -3.52 -2.60 18.59
C GLY A 52 -2.41 -2.25 17.60
N SER A 53 -1.52 -3.21 17.42
CA SER A 53 -0.34 -3.09 16.58
C SER A 53 -0.73 -2.89 15.12
N THR A 54 0.11 -2.15 14.43
CA THR A 54 0.02 -1.95 12.99
C THR A 54 1.39 -2.13 12.36
N ILE A 55 1.41 -2.40 11.07
CA ILE A 55 2.66 -2.46 10.30
C ILE A 55 2.69 -1.25 9.39
N GLU A 56 3.73 -0.43 9.53
CA GLU A 56 4.08 0.58 8.54
C GLU A 56 5.04 0.00 7.52
N TYR A 57 4.79 0.27 6.24
CA TYR A 57 5.66 -0.17 5.16
C TYR A 57 5.86 0.94 4.13
N ILE A 58 7.08 1.02 3.60
CA ILE A 58 7.51 2.04 2.63
C ILE A 58 8.13 1.33 1.44
N GLU A 59 7.57 1.55 0.26
CA GLU A 59 8.11 1.04 -1.01
C GLU A 59 9.31 1.86 -1.47
N HIS A 60 10.39 1.19 -1.86
CA HIS A 60 11.59 1.84 -2.40
C HIS A 60 11.58 1.91 -3.94
N GLY A 61 12.45 2.74 -4.50
CA GLY A 61 12.62 2.87 -5.96
C GLY A 61 11.81 4.00 -6.63
N TYR A 62 11.04 4.78 -5.87
CA TYR A 62 10.30 5.95 -6.37
C TYR A 62 10.74 7.25 -5.70
N ALA A 63 10.61 8.37 -6.42
CA ALA A 63 10.94 9.70 -5.92
C ALA A 63 10.04 10.13 -4.74
N SER A 64 8.80 9.66 -4.72
CA SER A 64 7.87 9.84 -3.59
C SER A 64 7.69 8.52 -2.87
N GLN A 65 8.27 8.41 -1.68
CA GLN A 65 8.10 7.27 -0.80
C GLN A 65 6.95 7.56 0.17
N THR A 66 5.79 6.95 -0.10
CA THR A 66 4.61 7.10 0.76
C THR A 66 4.57 5.99 1.78
N LYS A 67 4.39 6.35 3.04
CA LYS A 67 4.16 5.40 4.13
C LYS A 67 2.75 4.83 4.02
N GLN A 68 2.65 3.50 4.01
CA GLN A 68 1.40 2.76 4.03
C GLN A 68 1.27 2.01 5.35
N THR A 69 0.04 1.67 5.74
CA THR A 69 -0.26 1.00 7.01
C THR A 69 -1.13 -0.22 6.79
N MET A 70 -0.78 -1.32 7.45
CA MET A 70 -1.58 -2.55 7.52
C MET A 70 -1.99 -2.80 8.97
N ILE A 71 -3.24 -3.24 9.15
CA ILE A 71 -3.79 -3.63 10.45
C ILE A 71 -3.40 -5.07 10.75
N VAL A 72 -3.06 -5.34 12.00
CA VAL A 72 -2.86 -6.69 12.52
C VAL A 72 -4.17 -7.17 13.16
N LYS A 73 -4.57 -8.40 12.89
CA LYS A 73 -5.79 -8.98 13.46
C LYS A 73 -5.61 -9.28 14.95
N ASN A 74 -6.73 -9.57 15.62
CA ASN A 74 -6.72 -9.92 17.04
C ASN A 74 -5.87 -11.14 17.37
N ASP A 75 -5.77 -12.09 16.44
CA ASP A 75 -4.98 -13.33 16.56
C ASP A 75 -3.48 -13.13 16.22
N GLY A 76 -3.02 -11.89 16.06
CA GLY A 76 -1.64 -11.56 15.72
C GLY A 76 -1.26 -11.76 14.25
N THR A 77 -2.18 -12.25 13.40
CA THR A 77 -1.92 -12.44 11.96
C THR A 77 -2.15 -11.16 11.16
N TYR A 78 -1.43 -10.99 10.05
CA TYR A 78 -1.65 -9.91 9.08
C TYR A 78 -1.57 -10.44 7.65
N ARG A 79 -2.28 -9.78 6.74
CA ARG A 79 -2.29 -10.13 5.31
C ARG A 79 -2.73 -8.96 4.44
N ASN A 80 -1.97 -8.67 3.39
CA ASN A 80 -2.35 -7.82 2.27
C ASN A 80 -2.06 -8.57 0.95
N ASN A 81 -3.09 -8.74 0.12
CA ASN A 81 -3.00 -9.42 -1.19
C ASN A 81 -2.83 -8.44 -2.36
N LEU A 82 -2.74 -7.14 -2.08
CA LEU A 82 -2.63 -6.07 -3.06
C LEU A 82 -1.31 -5.31 -2.83
N ILE A 83 -0.20 -6.04 -2.99
CA ILE A 83 1.17 -5.50 -2.86
C ILE A 83 1.88 -5.65 -4.21
N PHE A 84 2.73 -4.70 -4.57
CA PHE A 84 3.59 -4.79 -5.74
C PHE A 84 4.88 -5.56 -5.40
N ALA A 85 5.41 -6.34 -6.34
CA ALA A 85 6.73 -6.94 -6.19
C ALA A 85 7.82 -5.85 -6.17
N ASN A 86 8.31 -5.49 -4.98
CA ASN A 86 9.37 -4.50 -4.82
C ASN A 86 10.13 -4.66 -3.49
N THR A 87 11.11 -3.79 -3.24
CA THR A 87 11.83 -3.68 -1.97
C THR A 87 11.08 -2.76 -1.02
N TYR A 88 10.91 -3.19 0.22
CA TYR A 88 10.18 -2.45 1.26
C TYR A 88 10.99 -2.33 2.55
N THR A 89 10.89 -1.18 3.21
CA THR A 89 11.15 -1.08 4.65
C THR A 89 9.86 -1.42 5.38
N ILE A 90 9.91 -2.37 6.33
CA ILE A 90 8.74 -2.81 7.11
C ILE A 90 9.02 -2.61 8.59
N ALA A 91 8.13 -1.92 9.28
CA ALA A 91 8.26 -1.60 10.69
C ALA A 91 6.95 -1.87 11.44
N PRO A 92 6.95 -2.76 12.45
CA PRO A 92 5.85 -2.81 13.39
C PRO A 92 5.81 -1.54 14.24
N VAL A 93 4.64 -0.92 14.37
CA VAL A 93 4.44 0.29 15.18
C VAL A 93 3.19 0.17 16.03
N ARG A 94 3.17 0.91 17.14
CA ARG A 94 2.05 0.95 18.09
C ARG A 94 1.72 -0.44 18.67
N GLY A 95 2.74 -1.30 18.80
CA GLY A 95 2.58 -2.64 19.34
C GLY A 95 2.48 -2.68 20.86
N ASN A 96 1.98 -3.80 21.37
CA ASN A 96 1.98 -4.17 22.80
C ASN A 96 3.26 -4.92 23.23
N PHE A 97 4.32 -4.81 22.43
CA PHE A 97 5.62 -5.45 22.63
C PHE A 97 6.75 -4.42 22.62
N VAL A 98 7.94 -4.85 23.04
CA VAL A 98 9.14 -3.99 23.06
C VAL A 98 9.41 -3.47 21.64
N PRO A 99 9.59 -2.15 21.44
CA PRO A 99 9.85 -1.58 20.12
C PRO A 99 11.07 -2.22 19.47
N MET A 100 10.91 -2.72 18.24
CA MET A 100 12.05 -3.14 17.42
C MET A 100 12.59 -1.94 16.66
N ALA A 101 13.90 -1.72 16.70
CA ALA A 101 14.54 -0.73 15.85
C ALA A 101 14.27 -1.08 14.38
N PRO A 102 13.97 -0.10 13.51
CA PRO A 102 13.89 -0.37 12.08
C PRO A 102 15.24 -0.88 11.57
N PRO A 103 15.26 -1.81 10.59
CA PRO A 103 16.50 -2.24 9.97
C PRO A 103 17.26 -1.02 9.39
N GLY A 104 18.44 -0.72 9.91
CA GLY A 104 19.29 0.40 9.46
C GLY A 104 19.20 1.70 10.28
N GLY A 105 18.54 1.69 11.44
CA GLY A 105 18.62 2.77 12.42
C GLY A 105 19.76 2.51 13.41
N ASP A 106 20.93 3.08 13.15
CA ASP A 106 22.07 3.06 14.07
C ASP A 106 21.69 3.84 15.36
N HIS A 107 22.10 3.30 16.52
CA HIS A 107 22.01 3.95 17.82
C HIS A 107 22.96 5.14 17.96
#